data_AF-A0A9X0R3Z3-F1
#
_entry.id   AF-A0A9X0R3Z3-F1
#
_cell.length_a   1.000
_cell.length_b   1.000
_cell.length_c   1.000
_cell.angle_alpha   90.00
_cell.angle_beta   90.00
_cell.angle_gamma   90.00
#
_symmetry.space_group_name_H-M   'P 1'
#
loop_
_entity.id
_entity.type
_entity.pdbx_description
1 polymer ?
#
loop_
_entity_poly.entity_id
_entity_poly.type
_entity_poly.pdbx_seq_one_letter_code
_entity_poly.pdbx_strand_id
1 'polypeptide(L)'
;MAEPVIGMDKDELKVLLRKSKSEPVNCAVAASGEDRTLGVIVLDKVKAPKAVSTQLEKRYPKATLVRWGKAEVDTENDPKLVIFTLNKNVTGLGKKLKKSLKGTGYTKVLINFEDGSPSEQELEEEGVQPGVGATPGAPPPSSMAEESESAEAKSADPPSPSPEVNASAEETESAERESEQEVEAEKAAPASPEIAAKHVASARAWIGTRSKVQAEVDKLKAEILKTYQGQEIVGEIEKAYASRIQPAIDKFDLALAQKLAEASKATDAAAQAKLGTEARAILGRYAQYVASEPLIKELDENPFTPLAIRPTVITTLKQLGDALR
;
A
#
# COMPACT_ATOMS: atom_id res chain seq x y z
N MET A 1 -0.58 -35.07 23.23
CA MET A 1 0.02 -34.26 22.15
C MET A 1 0.98 -33.30 22.80
N ALA A 2 2.25 -33.22 22.38
CA ALA A 2 3.19 -32.25 22.94
C ALA A 2 2.73 -30.84 22.59
N GLU A 3 2.77 -29.91 23.55
CA GLU A 3 2.41 -28.52 23.28
C GLU A 3 3.40 -27.91 22.27
N PRO A 4 2.91 -27.15 21.29
CA PRO A 4 3.76 -26.49 20.32
C PRO A 4 4.71 -25.50 21.01
N VAL A 5 6.01 -25.68 20.78
CA VAL A 5 7.05 -24.85 21.40
C VAL A 5 7.15 -23.51 20.66
N ILE A 6 6.63 -22.45 21.30
CA ILE A 6 6.56 -21.08 20.74
C ILE A 6 7.81 -20.23 21.07
N GLY A 7 8.79 -20.78 21.80
CA GLY A 7 10.06 -20.12 22.12
C GLY A 7 10.16 -19.56 23.54
N MET A 8 9.06 -19.06 24.06
CA MET A 8 8.92 -18.72 25.46
C MET A 8 7.52 -19.08 25.95
N ASP A 9 7.32 -19.05 27.27
CA ASP A 9 6.02 -19.33 27.86
C ASP A 9 4.98 -18.29 27.42
N LYS A 10 3.73 -18.72 27.21
CA LYS A 10 2.67 -17.84 26.68
C LYS A 10 2.32 -16.72 27.65
N ASP A 11 2.36 -16.98 28.96
CA ASP A 11 2.06 -15.96 29.97
C ASP A 11 3.22 -14.96 30.06
N GLU A 12 4.46 -15.44 29.97
CA GLU A 12 5.64 -14.58 29.90
C GLU A 12 5.60 -13.68 28.66
N LEU A 13 5.28 -14.26 27.49
CA LEU A 13 5.13 -13.53 26.23
C LEU A 13 4.05 -12.44 26.35
N LYS A 14 2.90 -12.78 26.94
CA LYS A 14 1.78 -11.85 27.16
C LYS A 14 2.15 -10.71 28.10
N VAL A 15 2.93 -10.98 29.15
CA VAL A 15 3.40 -9.94 30.09
C VAL A 15 4.34 -8.97 29.38
N LEU A 16 5.26 -9.46 28.54
CA LEU A 16 6.19 -8.61 27.80
C LEU A 16 5.49 -7.80 26.70
N LEU A 17 4.55 -8.39 25.97
CA LEU A 17 3.73 -7.66 24.99
C LEU A 17 2.80 -6.63 25.66
N ARG A 18 2.35 -6.87 26.90
CA ARG A 18 1.60 -5.84 27.64
C ARG A 18 2.49 -4.66 28.00
N LYS A 19 3.74 -4.91 28.36
CA LYS A 19 4.75 -3.86 28.61
C LYS A 19 5.12 -3.11 27.33
N SER A 20 5.05 -3.77 26.18
CA SER A 20 5.35 -3.16 24.89
C SER A 20 4.32 -2.14 24.40
N LYS A 21 3.28 -1.86 25.20
CA LYS A 21 2.32 -0.76 24.98
C LYS A 21 2.90 0.60 25.32
N SER A 22 3.87 0.67 26.24
CA SER A 22 4.51 1.93 26.65
C SER A 22 5.89 2.13 26.04
N GLU A 23 6.64 1.04 25.86
CA GLU A 23 8.01 1.07 25.35
C GLU A 23 8.25 -0.17 24.47
N PRO A 24 8.76 -0.03 23.24
CA PRO A 24 9.09 -1.17 22.40
C PRO A 24 10.05 -2.14 23.11
N VAL A 25 9.75 -3.44 23.06
CA VAL A 25 10.61 -4.49 23.65
C VAL A 25 11.52 -5.09 22.58
N ASN A 26 12.74 -5.47 22.95
CA ASN A 26 13.65 -6.11 22.01
C ASN A 26 13.17 -7.53 21.73
N CYS A 27 13.19 -7.94 20.48
CA CYS A 27 12.68 -9.23 20.05
C CYS A 27 13.69 -9.98 19.18
N ALA A 28 13.61 -11.30 19.24
CA ALA A 28 14.13 -12.19 18.22
C ALA A 28 13.03 -13.16 17.79
N VAL A 29 12.95 -13.38 16.48
CA VAL A 29 11.94 -14.23 15.84
C VAL A 29 12.62 -15.20 14.88
N ALA A 30 12.09 -16.41 14.76
CA ALA A 30 12.61 -17.40 13.82
C ALA A 30 11.48 -18.35 13.37
N ALA A 31 11.71 -19.07 12.28
CA ALA A 31 10.88 -20.22 11.93
C ALA A 31 11.31 -21.43 12.77
N SER A 32 10.36 -22.12 13.40
CA SER A 32 10.66 -23.35 14.14
C SER A 32 11.17 -24.43 13.18
N GLY A 33 12.24 -25.11 13.58
CA GLY A 33 12.79 -26.23 12.81
C GLY A 33 12.00 -27.53 12.97
N GLU A 34 11.24 -27.66 14.06
CA GLU A 34 10.42 -28.85 14.34
C GLU A 34 9.03 -28.71 13.72
N ASP A 35 8.41 -27.54 13.86
CA ASP A 35 7.14 -27.22 13.21
C ASP A 35 7.32 -25.99 12.31
N ARG A 36 7.49 -26.22 11.01
CA ARG A 36 7.68 -25.15 10.03
C ARG A 36 6.51 -24.17 9.95
N THR A 37 5.34 -24.51 10.50
CA THR A 37 4.15 -23.65 10.54
C THR A 37 4.14 -22.67 11.71
N LEU A 38 5.05 -22.83 12.67
CA LEU A 38 5.14 -22.01 13.88
C LEU A 38 6.38 -21.11 13.86
N GLY A 39 6.21 -19.92 14.44
CA GLY A 39 7.28 -19.01 14.76
C GLY A 39 7.79 -19.23 16.19
N VAL A 40 9.10 -19.12 16.39
CA VAL A 40 9.73 -19.04 17.70
C VAL A 40 9.90 -17.56 18.03
N ILE A 41 9.41 -17.12 19.19
CA ILE A 41 9.46 -15.73 19.63
C ILE A 41 10.19 -15.67 20.97
N VAL A 42 11.18 -14.78 21.08
CA VAL A 42 11.85 -14.46 22.34
C VAL A 42 11.83 -12.94 22.48
N LEU A 43 11.31 -12.45 23.61
CA LEU A 43 11.27 -11.03 23.95
C LEU A 43 12.14 -10.76 25.17
N ASP A 44 12.81 -9.61 25.22
CA ASP A 44 13.58 -9.15 26.37
C ASP A 44 13.54 -7.61 26.45
N LYS A 45 13.34 -7.06 27.66
CA LYS A 45 13.30 -5.60 27.86
C LYS A 45 14.70 -4.98 27.94
N VAL A 46 15.68 -5.73 28.41
CA VAL A 46 17.00 -5.21 28.81
C VAL A 46 18.05 -5.55 27.77
N LYS A 47 18.03 -6.78 27.24
CA LYS A 47 19.04 -7.23 26.29
C LYS A 47 18.85 -6.58 24.93
N ALA A 48 19.95 -6.15 24.32
CA ALA A 48 19.94 -5.65 22.95
C ALA A 48 19.41 -6.72 21.97
N PRO A 49 18.75 -6.33 20.86
CA PRO A 49 18.13 -7.28 19.92
C PRO A 49 19.06 -8.41 19.46
N LYS A 50 20.34 -8.11 19.20
CA LYS A 50 21.34 -9.09 18.78
C LYS A 50 21.70 -10.10 19.88
N ALA A 51 21.65 -9.70 21.15
CA ALA A 51 21.85 -10.62 22.26
C ALA A 51 20.62 -11.54 22.43
N VAL A 52 19.42 -11.03 22.16
CA VAL A 52 18.18 -11.84 22.15
C VAL A 52 18.22 -12.87 21.03
N SER A 53 18.73 -12.54 19.84
CA SER A 53 18.88 -13.55 18.76
C SER A 53 19.88 -14.65 19.12
N THR A 54 21.02 -14.32 19.72
CA THR A 54 21.97 -15.34 20.19
C THR A 54 21.35 -16.24 21.27
N GLN A 55 20.52 -15.67 22.15
CA GLN A 55 19.77 -16.46 23.12
C GLN A 55 18.76 -17.40 22.44
N LEU A 56 18.06 -16.93 21.41
CA LEU A 56 17.13 -17.74 20.62
C LEU A 56 17.86 -18.91 19.94
N GLU A 57 18.97 -18.65 19.25
CA GLU A 57 19.78 -19.68 18.58
C GLU A 57 20.30 -20.73 19.56
N LYS A 58 20.75 -20.31 20.75
CA LYS A 58 21.22 -21.23 21.80
C LYS A 58 20.11 -22.11 22.35
N ARG A 59 18.90 -21.55 22.56
CA ARG A 59 17.75 -22.27 23.13
C ARG A 59 17.06 -23.15 22.09
N TYR A 60 17.13 -22.75 20.81
CA TYR A 60 16.48 -23.40 19.68
C TYR A 60 17.48 -23.60 18.52
N PRO A 61 18.42 -24.55 18.63
CA PRO A 61 19.47 -24.75 17.62
C PRO A 61 18.93 -25.20 16.25
N LYS A 62 17.69 -25.71 16.20
CA LYS A 62 17.01 -26.08 14.95
C LYS A 62 16.26 -24.92 14.31
N ALA A 63 16.16 -23.77 14.98
CA ALA A 63 15.44 -22.61 14.43
C ALA A 63 16.16 -22.09 13.19
N THR A 64 15.37 -21.72 12.18
CA THR A 64 15.90 -21.18 10.92
C THR A 64 15.37 -19.77 10.69
N LEU A 65 16.04 -19.01 9.82
CA LEU A 65 15.62 -17.65 9.44
C LEU A 65 15.52 -16.71 10.66
N VAL A 66 16.49 -16.79 11.57
CA VAL A 66 16.53 -15.95 12.78
C VAL A 66 16.65 -14.48 12.39
N ARG A 67 15.78 -13.65 12.94
CA ARG A 67 15.76 -12.19 12.82
C ARG A 67 15.64 -11.57 14.19
N TRP A 68 16.08 -10.33 14.30
CA TRP A 68 15.98 -9.55 15.53
C TRP A 68 15.46 -8.16 15.22
N GLY A 69 14.94 -7.51 16.24
CA GLY A 69 14.36 -6.20 16.10
C GLY A 69 13.63 -5.76 17.36
N LYS A 70 12.50 -5.06 17.16
CA LYS A 70 11.63 -4.59 18.22
C LYS A 70 10.21 -5.11 18.03
N ALA A 71 9.49 -5.29 19.13
CA ALA A 71 8.07 -5.58 19.14
C ALA A 71 7.34 -4.52 19.96
N GLU A 72 6.22 -4.04 19.44
CA GLU A 72 5.32 -3.09 20.11
C GLU A 72 3.86 -3.49 19.86
N VAL A 73 2.97 -3.08 20.76
CA VAL A 73 1.53 -3.29 20.58
C VAL A 73 0.91 -1.98 20.14
N ASP A 74 0.17 -2.00 19.04
CA ASP A 74 -0.54 -0.81 18.55
C ASP A 74 -1.73 -0.52 19.47
N THR A 75 -1.58 0.40 20.41
CA THR A 75 -2.69 0.78 21.29
C THR A 75 -3.64 1.80 20.67
N GLU A 76 -3.25 2.44 19.57
CA GLU A 76 -3.99 3.56 18.99
C GLU A 76 -5.02 3.08 17.97
N ASN A 77 -4.63 2.15 17.08
CA ASN A 77 -5.51 1.67 16.01
C ASN A 77 -6.13 0.30 16.32
N ASP A 78 -5.34 -0.65 16.82
CA ASP A 78 -5.83 -2.00 17.13
C ASP A 78 -5.08 -2.66 18.29
N PRO A 79 -5.67 -2.73 19.49
CA PRO A 79 -5.00 -3.27 20.68
C PRO A 79 -4.67 -4.77 20.60
N LYS A 80 -5.12 -5.48 19.55
CA LYS A 80 -4.79 -6.88 19.27
C LYS A 80 -3.68 -7.03 18.22
N LEU A 81 -3.17 -5.93 17.67
CA LEU A 81 -2.10 -5.89 16.69
C LEU A 81 -0.74 -5.77 17.39
N VAL A 82 0.15 -6.71 17.08
CA VAL A 82 1.58 -6.63 17.45
C VAL A 82 2.36 -6.25 16.21
N ILE A 83 3.12 -5.16 16.31
CA ILE A 83 4.01 -4.67 15.26
C ILE A 83 5.42 -5.17 15.57
N PHE A 84 6.01 -5.92 14.65
CA PHE A 84 7.40 -6.35 14.71
C PHE A 84 8.22 -5.54 13.72
N THR A 85 9.20 -4.78 14.18
CA THR A 85 10.15 -4.06 13.33
C THR A 85 11.44 -4.87 13.27
N LEU A 86 11.69 -5.57 12.17
CA LEU A 86 12.78 -6.53 12.00
C LEU A 86 13.92 -6.00 11.13
N ASN A 87 15.13 -6.50 11.37
CA ASN A 87 16.33 -6.10 10.64
C ASN A 87 16.36 -6.52 9.16
N LYS A 88 15.71 -7.62 8.78
CA LYS A 88 15.67 -8.15 7.41
C LYS A 88 14.34 -8.81 7.10
N ASN A 89 13.93 -8.73 5.83
CA ASN A 89 12.72 -9.39 5.33
C ASN A 89 12.82 -10.93 5.40
N VAL A 90 11.71 -11.56 5.79
CA VAL A 90 11.49 -13.01 5.77
C VAL A 90 10.06 -13.29 5.35
N THR A 91 9.89 -13.75 4.11
CA THR A 91 8.60 -14.11 3.54
C THR A 91 7.88 -15.16 4.36
N GLY A 92 6.61 -14.92 4.66
CA GLY A 92 5.73 -15.88 5.35
C GLY A 92 6.02 -16.05 6.84
N LEU A 93 6.90 -15.22 7.43
CA LEU A 93 7.10 -15.19 8.87
C LEU A 93 5.86 -14.65 9.59
N GLY A 94 5.12 -13.72 8.97
CA GLY A 94 3.87 -13.15 9.49
C GLY A 94 2.85 -14.22 9.88
N LYS A 95 2.53 -15.14 8.97
CA LYS A 95 1.64 -16.30 9.22
C LYS A 95 2.07 -17.12 10.42
N LYS A 96 3.37 -17.40 10.52
CA LYS A 96 3.96 -18.24 11.56
C LYS A 96 3.89 -17.56 12.92
N LEU A 97 4.23 -16.27 12.99
CA LEU A 97 4.13 -15.47 14.21
C LEU A 97 2.68 -15.33 14.67
N LYS A 98 1.76 -15.09 13.73
CA LYS A 98 0.33 -15.03 14.02
C LYS A 98 -0.19 -16.32 14.63
N LYS A 99 0.19 -17.48 14.07
CA LYS A 99 -0.17 -18.79 14.61
C LYS A 99 0.42 -19.00 16.01
N SER A 100 1.67 -18.58 16.22
CA SER A 100 2.35 -18.66 17.51
C SER A 100 1.76 -17.74 18.58
N LEU A 101 1.21 -16.59 18.21
CA LEU A 101 0.55 -15.67 19.14
C LEU A 101 -0.86 -16.09 19.55
N LYS A 102 -1.44 -17.13 18.92
CA LYS A 102 -2.78 -17.62 19.29
C LYS A 102 -2.83 -18.02 20.78
N GLY A 103 -3.82 -17.49 21.48
CA GLY A 103 -4.02 -17.70 22.91
C GLY A 103 -3.39 -16.63 23.81
N THR A 104 -2.56 -15.72 23.27
CA THR A 104 -1.99 -14.60 24.05
C THR A 104 -2.95 -13.41 24.19
N GLY A 105 -4.00 -13.35 23.36
CA GLY A 105 -4.93 -12.23 23.22
C GLY A 105 -4.59 -11.30 22.04
N TYR A 106 -3.42 -11.47 21.43
CA TYR A 106 -3.00 -10.74 20.23
C TYR A 106 -3.26 -11.59 18.99
N THR A 107 -4.17 -11.14 18.13
CA THR A 107 -4.65 -11.91 16.97
C THR A 107 -4.08 -11.41 15.65
N LYS A 108 -3.49 -10.22 15.62
CA LYS A 108 -2.95 -9.62 14.40
C LYS A 108 -1.46 -9.35 14.53
N VAL A 109 -0.75 -9.49 13.42
CA VAL A 109 0.69 -9.29 13.34
C VAL A 109 0.98 -8.41 12.13
N LEU A 110 1.74 -7.34 12.34
CA LEU A 110 2.32 -6.51 11.28
C LEU A 110 3.84 -6.64 11.35
N ILE A 111 4.50 -6.90 10.23
CA ILE A 111 5.96 -6.93 10.17
C ILE A 111 6.44 -5.74 9.35
N ASN A 112 7.12 -4.82 10.02
CA ASN A 112 7.86 -3.72 9.42
C ASN A 112 9.34 -4.10 9.32
N PHE A 113 10.04 -3.51 8.36
CA PHE A 113 11.48 -3.72 8.18
C PHE A 113 12.23 -2.41 8.40
N GLU A 114 13.41 -2.48 9.01
CA GLU A 114 14.25 -1.28 9.22
C GLU A 114 14.72 -0.67 7.89
N ASP A 115 14.88 -1.49 6.86
CA ASP A 115 15.16 -1.05 5.47
C ASP A 115 13.94 -0.34 4.83
N GLY A 116 12.78 -0.47 5.48
CA GLY A 116 11.48 0.03 5.05
C GLY A 116 11.01 -0.57 3.73
N SER A 117 11.51 -1.74 3.35
CA SER A 117 10.85 -2.55 2.33
C SER A 117 9.35 -2.71 2.69
N PRO A 118 8.44 -2.76 1.70
CA PRO A 118 7.01 -2.84 1.97
C PRO A 118 6.70 -4.00 2.91
N SER A 119 5.98 -3.71 3.99
CA SER A 119 5.54 -4.68 4.98
C SER A 119 4.59 -5.69 4.33
N GLU A 120 4.75 -6.98 4.63
CA GLU A 120 3.72 -7.97 4.33
C GLU A 120 2.51 -7.70 5.25
N GLN A 121 1.63 -6.78 4.85
CA GLN A 121 0.28 -6.70 5.42
C GLN A 121 -0.55 -7.80 4.79
N GLU A 122 -0.64 -8.94 5.47
CA GLU A 122 -1.72 -9.88 5.19
C GLU A 122 -3.03 -9.30 5.72
N LEU A 123 -3.74 -8.60 4.84
CA LEU A 123 -5.18 -8.50 4.91
C LEU A 123 -5.72 -9.93 4.90
N GLU A 124 -6.19 -10.36 6.07
CA GLU A 124 -6.74 -11.69 6.27
C GLU A 124 -8.02 -11.83 5.44
N GLU A 125 -7.96 -12.54 4.32
CA GLU A 125 -9.13 -13.15 3.69
C GLU A 125 -9.68 -14.23 4.63
N GLU A 126 -10.47 -13.81 5.62
CA GLU A 126 -11.25 -14.71 6.45
C GLU A 126 -12.57 -15.00 5.72
N GLY A 127 -12.62 -16.04 4.88
CA GLY A 127 -13.87 -16.35 4.18
C GLY A 127 -13.91 -17.48 3.14
N VAL A 128 -13.25 -18.63 3.32
CA VAL A 128 -13.65 -19.85 2.59
C VAL A 128 -13.75 -21.02 3.56
N GLN A 129 -14.98 -21.36 3.95
CA GLN A 129 -15.27 -22.67 4.52
C GLN A 129 -15.13 -23.74 3.43
N PRO A 130 -14.44 -24.88 3.68
CA PRO A 130 -14.50 -26.03 2.80
C PRO A 130 -15.81 -26.79 3.07
N GLY A 131 -16.84 -26.49 2.28
CA GLY A 131 -18.05 -27.30 2.18
C GLY A 131 -17.80 -28.53 1.29
N VAL A 132 -17.79 -29.69 1.91
CA VAL A 132 -17.62 -31.00 1.29
C VAL A 132 -18.98 -31.49 0.75
N GLY A 133 -19.06 -31.95 -0.51
CA GLY A 133 -20.14 -32.87 -0.91
C GLY A 133 -20.61 -32.87 -2.38
N ALA A 134 -20.14 -33.88 -3.12
CA ALA A 134 -20.82 -34.61 -4.22
C ALA A 134 -20.90 -34.04 -5.66
N THR A 135 -20.08 -34.64 -6.54
CA THR A 135 -20.27 -34.92 -7.99
C THR A 135 -21.49 -35.84 -8.26
N PRO A 136 -21.89 -36.20 -9.53
CA PRO A 136 -21.60 -35.66 -10.88
C PRO A 136 -22.86 -35.50 -11.79
N GLY A 137 -22.76 -34.75 -12.90
CA GLY A 137 -23.78 -34.77 -13.97
C GLY A 137 -23.50 -33.88 -15.18
N ALA A 138 -22.79 -34.42 -16.18
CA ALA A 138 -22.88 -34.00 -17.60
C ALA A 138 -24.18 -34.59 -18.22
N PRO A 139 -24.75 -34.14 -19.37
CA PRO A 139 -24.13 -33.58 -20.61
C PRO A 139 -25.00 -32.46 -21.28
N PRO A 140 -25.00 -32.18 -22.60
CA PRO A 140 -23.96 -32.13 -23.66
C PRO A 140 -23.80 -30.69 -24.27
N PRO A 141 -22.84 -30.48 -25.21
CA PRO A 141 -22.70 -29.22 -25.95
C PRO A 141 -23.62 -29.17 -27.18
N SER A 142 -24.44 -28.12 -27.28
CA SER A 142 -25.17 -27.78 -28.51
C SER A 142 -24.37 -26.80 -29.36
N SER A 143 -24.06 -27.24 -30.58
CA SER A 143 -23.63 -26.45 -31.72
C SER A 143 -24.79 -25.62 -32.29
N MET A 144 -24.54 -24.35 -32.61
CA MET A 144 -24.96 -23.64 -33.84
C MET A 144 -23.94 -22.51 -34.01
N ALA A 145 -23.06 -22.48 -35.02
CA ALA A 145 -23.27 -22.35 -36.46
C ALA A 145 -23.89 -21.00 -36.86
N GLU A 146 -23.15 -20.32 -37.77
CA GLU A 146 -23.62 -19.32 -38.75
C GLU A 146 -24.15 -17.98 -38.20
N GLU A 147 -24.02 -16.84 -38.87
CA GLU A 147 -23.34 -16.34 -40.07
C GLU A 147 -23.73 -14.85 -40.15
N SER A 148 -23.07 -14.10 -41.04
CA SER A 148 -23.60 -12.88 -41.68
C SER A 148 -23.61 -11.60 -40.83
N GLU A 149 -23.41 -10.41 -41.38
CA GLU A 149 -22.91 -9.90 -42.66
C GLU A 149 -22.90 -8.36 -42.49
N SER A 150 -22.16 -7.66 -43.34
CA SER A 150 -22.48 -6.33 -43.87
C SER A 150 -22.95 -5.20 -42.92
N ALA A 151 -22.18 -4.11 -42.86
CA ALA A 151 -22.46 -2.94 -43.70
C ALA A 151 -21.61 -1.72 -43.32
N GLU A 152 -20.74 -1.40 -44.27
CA GLU A 152 -20.29 -0.09 -44.70
C GLU A 152 -21.34 1.04 -44.55
N ALA A 153 -20.96 2.16 -43.93
CA ALA A 153 -21.63 3.45 -44.13
C ALA A 153 -20.62 4.61 -44.06
N LYS A 154 -20.23 5.05 -45.26
CA LYS A 154 -19.71 6.38 -45.58
C LYS A 154 -20.61 7.48 -45.00
N SER A 155 -20.01 8.50 -44.39
CA SER A 155 -20.49 9.90 -44.38
C SER A 155 -19.27 10.76 -44.05
N ALA A 156 -18.55 11.30 -45.04
CA ALA A 156 -18.90 12.50 -45.81
C ALA A 156 -19.01 13.74 -44.91
N ASP A 157 -17.90 14.50 -44.94
CA ASP A 157 -17.71 15.91 -44.59
C ASP A 157 -18.93 16.81 -44.91
N PRO A 158 -19.11 17.91 -44.16
CA PRO A 158 -18.81 19.18 -44.82
C PRO A 158 -17.93 20.16 -44.01
N PRO A 159 -17.22 21.05 -44.71
CA PRO A 159 -16.27 21.99 -44.14
C PRO A 159 -16.98 23.21 -43.55
N SER A 160 -16.38 23.83 -42.53
CA SER A 160 -16.77 25.16 -42.10
C SER A 160 -15.60 25.97 -41.56
N PRO A 161 -15.70 27.31 -41.67
CA PRO A 161 -14.65 28.13 -42.28
C PRO A 161 -13.72 28.79 -41.28
N SER A 162 -12.53 29.11 -41.79
CA SER A 162 -11.58 30.09 -41.27
C SER A 162 -12.24 31.44 -40.94
N PRO A 163 -11.68 32.13 -39.94
CA PRO A 163 -11.25 33.52 -40.08
C PRO A 163 -9.73 33.55 -39.88
N GLU A 164 -8.90 33.80 -40.88
CA GLU A 164 -8.57 35.12 -41.46
C GLU A 164 -8.48 36.27 -40.44
N VAL A 165 -7.38 37.03 -40.58
CA VAL A 165 -6.97 38.29 -39.91
C VAL A 165 -6.47 38.21 -38.46
N ASN A 166 -5.15 38.15 -38.28
CA ASN A 166 -4.39 39.41 -38.14
C ASN A 166 -2.87 39.18 -38.32
N ALA A 167 -2.34 39.75 -39.39
CA ALA A 167 -0.92 39.91 -39.63
C ALA A 167 -0.45 41.22 -38.98
N SER A 168 0.51 41.12 -38.06
CA SER A 168 1.47 42.15 -37.68
C SER A 168 2.70 41.35 -37.23
N ALA A 169 3.73 41.14 -38.05
CA ALA A 169 4.59 42.13 -38.69
C ALA A 169 5.09 43.15 -37.67
N GLU A 170 5.88 42.67 -36.71
CA GLU A 170 6.97 43.49 -36.16
C GLU A 170 8.26 42.68 -36.27
N GLU A 171 8.99 43.08 -37.30
CA GLU A 171 10.39 42.84 -37.58
C GLU A 171 11.18 43.46 -36.41
N THR A 172 11.94 42.65 -35.67
CA THR A 172 13.06 43.17 -34.88
C THR A 172 14.23 42.23 -35.07
N GLU A 173 14.82 42.40 -36.25
CA GLU A 173 16.23 42.16 -36.51
C GLU A 173 17.05 42.93 -35.46
N SER A 174 17.68 42.22 -34.54
CA SER A 174 18.79 42.74 -33.75
C SER A 174 19.63 41.59 -33.21
N ALA A 175 20.66 41.32 -34.00
CA ALA A 175 22.03 41.09 -33.54
C ALA A 175 22.24 39.87 -32.63
N GLU A 176 22.62 38.77 -33.30
CA GLU A 176 23.84 38.03 -33.02
C GLU A 176 24.76 38.73 -32.00
N ARG A 177 24.59 38.37 -30.73
CA ARG A 177 25.69 38.26 -29.78
C ARG A 177 25.76 36.80 -29.37
N GLU A 178 26.52 36.04 -30.14
CA GLU A 178 27.26 34.89 -29.63
C GLU A 178 28.16 35.39 -28.49
N SER A 179 27.57 35.56 -27.31
CA SER A 179 28.32 35.44 -26.08
C SER A 179 28.54 33.94 -25.90
N GLU A 180 29.74 33.49 -26.25
CA GLU A 180 30.41 32.35 -25.65
C GLU A 180 30.39 32.56 -24.12
N GLN A 181 29.23 32.25 -23.52
CA GLN A 181 29.07 32.14 -22.09
C GLN A 181 29.73 30.81 -21.76
N GLU A 182 31.04 30.91 -21.52
CA GLU A 182 31.87 29.93 -20.86
C GLU A 182 31.02 29.32 -19.74
N VAL A 183 30.49 28.12 -20.02
CA VAL A 183 29.73 27.30 -19.09
C VAL A 183 30.74 26.85 -18.03
N GLU A 184 31.04 27.78 -17.13
CA GLU A 184 31.66 27.50 -15.86
C GLU A 184 30.73 26.48 -15.22
N ALA A 185 31.17 25.21 -15.25
CA ALA A 185 30.45 24.08 -14.73
C ALA A 185 30.32 24.27 -13.22
N GLU A 186 29.34 25.09 -12.83
CA GLU A 186 28.98 25.37 -11.46
C GLU A 186 28.63 24.03 -10.84
N LYS A 187 29.57 23.52 -10.05
CA LYS A 187 29.56 22.17 -9.52
C LYS A 187 28.31 22.01 -8.66
N ALA A 188 27.29 21.37 -9.23
CA ALA A 188 25.99 21.22 -8.60
C ALA A 188 26.13 20.66 -7.18
N ALA A 189 25.47 21.30 -6.22
CA ALA A 189 25.48 20.86 -4.83
C ALA A 189 24.89 19.44 -4.72
N PRO A 190 25.48 18.56 -3.88
CA PRO A 190 24.95 17.21 -3.71
C PRO A 190 23.56 17.22 -3.07
N ALA A 191 22.73 16.24 -3.41
CA ALA A 191 21.40 16.07 -2.82
C ALA A 191 21.47 15.79 -1.31
N SER A 192 20.45 16.24 -0.57
CA SER A 192 20.38 16.01 0.88
C SER A 192 19.87 14.60 1.19
N PRO A 193 20.60 13.80 1.99
CA PRO A 193 20.16 12.46 2.38
C PRO A 193 18.94 12.50 3.32
N GLU A 194 18.79 13.56 4.11
CA GLU A 194 17.63 13.74 5.00
C GLU A 194 16.34 13.93 4.19
N ILE A 195 16.40 14.78 3.15
CA ILE A 195 15.27 15.01 2.23
C ILE A 195 14.93 13.73 1.48
N ALA A 196 15.95 12.98 1.03
CA ALA A 196 15.74 11.68 0.37
C ALA A 196 15.01 10.69 1.28
N ALA A 197 15.39 10.59 2.55
CA ALA A 197 14.71 9.73 3.53
C ALA A 197 13.24 10.15 3.75
N LYS A 198 12.96 11.46 3.83
CA LYS A 198 11.59 11.99 3.91
C LYS A 198 10.78 11.59 2.67
N HIS A 199 11.32 11.75 1.47
CA HIS A 199 10.64 11.34 0.23
C HIS A 199 10.31 9.84 0.21
N VAL A 200 11.21 8.98 0.66
CA VAL A 200 10.96 7.53 0.76
C VAL A 200 9.83 7.23 1.74
N ALA A 201 9.84 7.87 2.92
CA ALA A 201 8.77 7.71 3.91
C ALA A 201 7.41 8.19 3.36
N SER A 202 7.40 9.35 2.70
CA SER A 202 6.22 9.91 2.03
C SER A 202 5.66 8.99 0.94
N ALA A 203 6.52 8.39 0.11
CA ALA A 203 6.10 7.46 -0.93
C ALA A 203 5.40 6.23 -0.35
N ARG A 204 5.95 5.67 0.74
CA ARG A 204 5.37 4.51 1.44
C ARG A 204 4.03 4.85 2.09
N ALA A 205 3.93 6.01 2.74
CA ALA A 205 2.70 6.48 3.33
C ALA A 205 1.58 6.62 2.27
N TRP A 206 1.88 7.18 1.10
CA TRP A 206 0.91 7.28 0.01
C TRP A 206 0.43 5.91 -0.48
N ILE A 207 1.35 4.96 -0.70
CA ILE A 207 1.01 3.59 -1.13
C ILE A 207 0.10 2.94 -0.09
N GLY A 208 0.45 3.04 1.21
CA GLY A 208 -0.36 2.50 2.30
C GLY A 208 -1.78 3.07 2.32
N THR A 209 -1.92 4.40 2.16
CA THR A 209 -3.22 5.05 2.08
C THR A 209 -4.05 4.57 0.89
N ARG A 210 -3.45 4.46 -0.30
CA ARG A 210 -4.16 3.96 -1.50
C ARG A 210 -4.65 2.53 -1.28
N SER A 211 -3.78 1.65 -0.77
CA SER A 211 -4.15 0.26 -0.46
C SER A 211 -5.28 0.18 0.56
N LYS A 212 -5.26 1.02 1.59
CA LYS A 212 -6.35 1.09 2.57
C LYS A 212 -7.67 1.52 1.94
N VAL A 213 -7.67 2.56 1.10
CA VAL A 213 -8.87 3.03 0.39
C VAL A 213 -9.43 1.93 -0.51
N GLN A 214 -8.58 1.25 -1.29
CA GLN A 214 -9.03 0.15 -2.14
C GLN A 214 -9.68 -0.96 -1.31
N ALA A 215 -9.06 -1.38 -0.19
CA ALA A 215 -9.61 -2.41 0.68
C ALA A 215 -10.96 -2.01 1.31
N GLU A 216 -11.13 -0.73 1.69
CA GLU A 216 -12.41 -0.21 2.21
C GLU A 216 -13.51 -0.23 1.14
N VAL A 217 -13.18 0.11 -0.10
CA VAL A 217 -14.12 0.10 -1.23
C VAL A 217 -14.48 -1.34 -1.64
N ASP A 218 -13.51 -2.26 -1.64
CA ASP A 218 -13.76 -3.69 -1.89
C ASP A 218 -14.63 -4.31 -0.79
N LYS A 219 -14.42 -3.91 0.47
CA LYS A 219 -15.29 -4.32 1.59
C LYS A 219 -16.72 -3.82 1.39
N LEU A 220 -16.91 -2.57 0.98
CA LEU A 220 -18.23 -2.03 0.66
C LEU A 220 -18.90 -2.83 -0.46
N LYS A 221 -18.17 -3.13 -1.54
CA LYS A 221 -18.68 -4.01 -2.61
C LYS A 221 -19.17 -5.35 -2.06
N ALA A 222 -18.37 -6.00 -1.21
CA ALA A 222 -18.73 -7.29 -0.64
C ALA A 222 -20.02 -7.22 0.20
N GLU A 223 -20.20 -6.19 1.04
CA GLU A 223 -21.42 -6.01 1.83
C GLU A 223 -22.65 -5.72 0.96
N ILE A 224 -22.49 -4.95 -0.12
CA ILE A 224 -23.57 -4.71 -1.10
C ILE A 224 -23.96 -6.04 -1.77
N LEU A 225 -23.00 -6.78 -2.31
CA LEU A 225 -23.28 -8.05 -3.00
C LEU A 225 -23.93 -9.08 -2.08
N LYS A 226 -23.52 -9.12 -0.82
CA LYS A 226 -24.13 -9.96 0.21
C LYS A 226 -25.59 -9.56 0.48
N THR A 227 -25.89 -8.27 0.51
CA THR A 227 -27.26 -7.76 0.73
C THR A 227 -28.20 -8.15 -0.42
N TYR A 228 -27.70 -8.14 -1.65
CA TYR A 228 -28.46 -8.46 -2.86
C TYR A 228 -28.30 -9.90 -3.35
N GLN A 229 -27.75 -10.79 -2.51
CA GLN A 229 -27.47 -12.16 -2.90
C GLN A 229 -28.75 -12.89 -3.37
N GLY A 230 -28.66 -13.52 -4.54
CA GLY A 230 -29.78 -14.24 -5.16
C GLY A 230 -30.77 -13.36 -5.94
N GLN A 231 -30.53 -12.04 -6.02
CA GLN A 231 -31.32 -11.14 -6.85
C GLN A 231 -30.65 -10.94 -8.21
N GLU A 232 -31.46 -10.69 -9.26
CA GLU A 232 -30.96 -10.50 -10.63
C GLU A 232 -30.06 -9.25 -10.79
N ILE A 233 -30.17 -8.29 -9.87
CA ILE A 233 -29.43 -7.02 -9.89
C ILE A 233 -27.95 -7.15 -9.51
N VAL A 234 -27.49 -8.30 -9.02
CA VAL A 234 -26.09 -8.53 -8.63
C VAL A 234 -25.13 -8.23 -9.80
N GLY A 235 -25.47 -8.66 -11.02
CA GLY A 235 -24.64 -8.39 -12.19
C GLY A 235 -24.56 -6.90 -12.56
N GLU A 236 -25.65 -6.16 -12.35
CA GLU A 236 -25.67 -4.71 -12.58
C GLU A 236 -24.83 -3.96 -11.55
N ILE A 237 -24.87 -4.39 -10.28
CA ILE A 237 -24.04 -3.84 -9.20
C ILE A 237 -22.56 -4.02 -9.53
N GLU A 238 -22.14 -5.22 -9.94
CA GLU A 238 -20.74 -5.49 -10.31
C GLU A 238 -20.30 -4.63 -11.50
N LYS A 239 -21.16 -4.48 -12.51
CA LYS A 239 -20.89 -3.62 -13.67
C LYS A 239 -20.79 -2.14 -13.27
N ALA A 240 -21.67 -1.66 -12.40
CA ALA A 240 -21.64 -0.29 -11.89
C ALA A 240 -20.36 -0.02 -11.07
N TYR A 241 -19.95 -0.98 -10.24
CA TYR A 241 -18.69 -0.91 -9.51
C TYR A 241 -17.49 -0.77 -10.46
N ALA A 242 -17.39 -1.65 -11.45
CA ALA A 242 -16.28 -1.65 -12.40
C ALA A 242 -16.23 -0.42 -13.31
N SER A 243 -17.39 0.13 -13.68
CA SER A 243 -17.48 1.26 -14.63
C SER A 243 -17.46 2.64 -13.98
N ARG A 244 -17.83 2.77 -12.70
CA ARG A 244 -17.94 4.07 -12.02
C ARG A 244 -17.01 4.20 -10.81
N ILE A 245 -17.04 3.22 -9.91
CA ILE A 245 -16.30 3.29 -8.65
C ILE A 245 -14.82 3.04 -8.89
N GLN A 246 -14.46 1.95 -9.58
CA GLN A 246 -13.05 1.61 -9.79
C GLN A 246 -12.27 2.72 -10.53
N PRO A 247 -12.77 3.33 -11.62
CA PRO A 247 -12.06 4.41 -12.29
C PRO A 247 -11.85 5.65 -11.43
N ALA A 248 -12.76 5.93 -10.49
CA ALA A 248 -12.62 7.06 -9.56
C ALA A 248 -11.52 6.80 -8.51
N ILE A 249 -11.44 5.57 -7.99
CA ILE A 249 -10.37 5.17 -7.06
C ILE A 249 -9.02 5.08 -7.80
N ASP A 250 -9.00 4.63 -9.05
CA ASP A 250 -7.79 4.52 -9.86
C ASP A 250 -7.16 5.88 -10.21
N LYS A 251 -7.89 7.00 -10.07
CA LYS A 251 -7.30 8.35 -10.14
C LYS A 251 -6.27 8.59 -9.05
N PHE A 252 -6.35 7.89 -7.91
CA PHE A 252 -5.29 7.85 -6.92
C PHE A 252 -4.19 6.87 -7.35
N ASP A 253 -3.51 7.19 -8.44
CA ASP A 253 -2.49 6.31 -9.02
C ASP A 253 -1.16 6.33 -8.23
N LEU A 254 -0.16 5.63 -8.77
CA LEU A 254 1.17 5.53 -8.16
C LEU A 254 2.11 6.66 -8.58
N ALA A 255 1.67 7.65 -9.36
CA ALA A 255 2.55 8.68 -9.91
C ALA A 255 3.23 9.51 -8.82
N LEU A 256 2.52 9.82 -7.72
CA LEU A 256 3.11 10.51 -6.57
C LEU A 256 4.24 9.69 -5.92
N ALA A 257 3.99 8.40 -5.64
CA ALA A 257 4.99 7.54 -5.02
C ALA A 257 6.21 7.33 -5.94
N GLN A 258 5.98 7.18 -7.25
CA GLN A 258 7.04 7.08 -8.25
C GLN A 258 7.89 8.35 -8.28
N LYS A 259 7.25 9.53 -8.31
CA LYS A 259 7.95 10.81 -8.35
C LYS A 259 8.77 11.07 -7.07
N LEU A 260 8.24 10.71 -5.91
CA LEU A 260 8.97 10.77 -4.64
C LEU A 260 10.15 9.79 -4.61
N ALA A 261 9.99 8.58 -5.14
CA ALA A 261 11.07 7.62 -5.26
C ALA A 261 12.18 8.12 -6.21
N GLU A 262 11.83 8.75 -7.33
CA GLU A 262 12.79 9.44 -8.21
C GLU A 262 13.52 10.54 -7.45
N ALA A 263 12.79 11.41 -6.73
CA ALA A 263 13.37 12.51 -5.96
C ALA A 263 14.34 12.02 -4.86
N SER A 264 14.09 10.84 -4.28
CA SER A 264 14.99 10.24 -3.28
C SER A 264 16.29 9.67 -3.86
N LYS A 265 16.34 9.44 -5.17
CA LYS A 265 17.50 8.88 -5.88
C LYS A 265 18.31 9.94 -6.63
N ALA A 266 17.84 11.18 -6.65
CA ALA A 266 18.56 12.30 -7.25
C ALA A 266 19.91 12.50 -6.54
N THR A 267 20.97 12.71 -7.33
CA THR A 267 22.33 12.89 -6.82
C THR A 267 22.66 14.35 -6.54
N ASP A 268 21.97 15.27 -7.21
CA ASP A 268 22.14 16.71 -7.08
C ASP A 268 20.90 17.39 -6.47
N ALA A 269 21.15 18.48 -5.75
CA ALA A 269 20.10 19.21 -5.03
C ALA A 269 19.08 19.87 -5.97
N ALA A 270 19.50 20.30 -7.17
CA ALA A 270 18.62 20.95 -8.13
C ALA A 270 17.59 19.97 -8.70
N ALA A 271 18.00 18.75 -9.08
CA ALA A 271 17.12 17.68 -9.50
C ALA A 271 16.20 17.22 -8.37
N GLN A 272 16.72 17.08 -7.14
CA GLN A 272 15.90 16.74 -5.97
C GLN A 272 14.80 17.79 -5.75
N ALA A 273 15.12 19.09 -5.83
CA ALA A 273 14.16 20.18 -5.69
C ALA A 273 13.13 20.22 -6.83
N LYS A 274 13.56 19.98 -8.07
CA LYS A 274 12.67 19.88 -9.24
C LYS A 274 11.66 18.75 -9.07
N LEU A 275 12.12 17.55 -8.75
CA LEU A 275 11.25 16.38 -8.54
C LEU A 275 10.33 16.55 -7.33
N GLY A 276 10.79 17.20 -6.27
CA GLY A 276 9.94 17.59 -5.14
C GLY A 276 8.84 18.58 -5.52
N THR A 277 9.12 19.49 -6.46
CA THR A 277 8.10 20.41 -7.01
C THR A 277 7.08 19.67 -7.86
N GLU A 278 7.51 18.74 -8.70
CA GLU A 278 6.62 17.87 -9.48
C GLU A 278 5.72 17.02 -8.57
N ALA A 279 6.28 16.44 -7.49
CA ALA A 279 5.50 15.69 -6.50
C ALA A 279 4.43 16.56 -5.83
N ARG A 280 4.76 17.81 -5.47
CA ARG A 280 3.79 18.77 -4.92
C ARG A 280 2.68 19.13 -5.91
N ALA A 281 2.99 19.22 -7.21
CA ALA A 281 1.97 19.42 -8.23
C ALA A 281 0.99 18.23 -8.30
N ILE A 282 1.49 16.99 -8.20
CA ILE A 282 0.65 15.79 -8.15
C ILE A 282 -0.25 15.80 -6.90
N LEU A 283 0.31 16.14 -5.72
CA LEU A 283 -0.47 16.30 -4.48
C LEU A 283 -1.62 17.30 -4.65
N GLY A 284 -1.35 18.45 -5.28
CA GLY A 284 -2.36 19.47 -5.55
C GLY A 284 -3.50 18.94 -6.42
N ARG A 285 -3.18 18.18 -7.48
CA ARG A 285 -4.20 17.55 -8.34
C ARG A 285 -5.06 16.54 -7.59
N TYR A 286 -4.47 15.68 -6.76
CA TYR A 286 -5.24 14.74 -5.95
C TYR A 286 -6.12 15.45 -4.92
N ALA A 287 -5.60 16.49 -4.25
CA ALA A 287 -6.37 17.26 -3.28
C ALA A 287 -7.58 17.93 -3.94
N GLN A 288 -7.39 18.52 -5.13
CA GLN A 288 -8.47 19.08 -5.92
C GLN A 288 -9.47 18.01 -6.34
N TYR A 289 -9.01 16.87 -6.82
CA TYR A 289 -9.86 15.76 -7.24
C TYR A 289 -10.76 15.26 -6.10
N VAL A 290 -10.20 15.01 -4.91
CA VAL A 290 -10.96 14.58 -3.73
C VAL A 290 -12.01 15.61 -3.32
N ALA A 291 -11.68 16.90 -3.44
CA ALA A 291 -12.61 17.98 -3.12
C ALA A 291 -13.76 18.07 -4.15
N SER A 292 -13.47 17.88 -5.44
CA SER A 292 -14.43 18.06 -6.53
C SER A 292 -15.26 16.82 -6.86
N GLU A 293 -14.77 15.61 -6.60
CA GLU A 293 -15.42 14.36 -7.00
C GLU A 293 -16.61 14.04 -6.07
N PRO A 294 -17.87 14.11 -6.56
CA PRO A 294 -19.04 13.81 -5.75
C PRO A 294 -19.11 12.33 -5.37
N LEU A 295 -18.65 11.42 -6.25
CA LEU A 295 -18.73 9.99 -6.01
C LEU A 295 -17.98 9.56 -4.73
N ILE A 296 -16.84 10.19 -4.43
CA ILE A 296 -16.10 9.91 -3.18
C ILE A 296 -16.94 10.28 -1.95
N LYS A 297 -17.74 11.35 -2.02
CA LYS A 297 -18.65 11.73 -0.93
C LYS A 297 -19.75 10.68 -0.76
N GLU A 298 -20.36 10.27 -1.88
CA GLU A 298 -21.43 9.27 -1.88
C GLU A 298 -20.94 7.91 -1.35
N LEU A 299 -19.68 7.54 -1.63
CA LEU A 299 -19.05 6.35 -1.05
C LEU A 299 -18.87 6.48 0.47
N ASP A 300 -18.52 7.65 1.00
CA ASP A 300 -18.42 7.84 2.46
C ASP A 300 -19.79 7.84 3.15
N GLU A 301 -20.83 8.36 2.48
CA GLU A 301 -22.20 8.46 3.00
C GLU A 301 -23.08 7.22 2.69
N ASN A 302 -22.48 6.12 2.25
CA ASN A 302 -23.22 4.91 1.88
C ASN A 302 -23.93 4.26 3.09
N PRO A 303 -25.07 3.56 2.88
CA PRO A 303 -25.86 2.97 3.96
C PRO A 303 -25.40 1.56 4.40
N PHE A 304 -24.39 0.96 3.76
CA PHE A 304 -24.00 -0.44 3.98
C PHE A 304 -22.89 -0.57 5.01
N THR A 305 -21.81 0.21 4.87
CA THR A 305 -20.69 0.23 5.82
C THR A 305 -20.12 1.63 5.93
N PRO A 306 -19.90 2.18 7.15
CA PRO A 306 -19.22 3.46 7.29
C PRO A 306 -17.84 3.42 6.63
N LEU A 307 -17.58 4.35 5.72
CA LEU A 307 -16.27 4.55 5.09
C LEU A 307 -15.70 5.92 5.48
N ALA A 308 -14.39 6.06 5.35
CA ALA A 308 -13.67 7.28 5.69
C ALA A 308 -12.62 7.62 4.61
N ILE A 309 -12.96 7.43 3.34
CA ILE A 309 -12.07 7.61 2.19
C ILE A 309 -11.60 9.07 2.12
N ARG A 310 -12.53 10.02 2.04
CA ARG A 310 -12.21 11.45 1.91
C ARG A 310 -11.32 11.97 3.05
N PRO A 311 -11.68 11.80 4.33
CA PRO A 311 -10.82 12.28 5.43
C PRO A 311 -9.47 11.55 5.47
N THR A 312 -9.41 10.25 5.16
CA THR A 312 -8.14 9.50 5.12
C THR A 312 -7.21 10.04 4.05
N VAL A 313 -7.71 10.26 2.82
CA VAL A 313 -6.90 10.79 1.72
C VAL A 313 -6.48 12.24 2.02
N ILE A 314 -7.39 13.12 2.42
CA ILE A 314 -7.08 14.53 2.74
C ILE A 314 -6.01 14.64 3.83
N THR A 315 -6.15 13.86 4.91
CA THR A 315 -5.20 13.85 6.02
C THR A 315 -3.81 13.42 5.54
N THR A 316 -3.75 12.35 4.74
CA THR A 316 -2.50 11.86 4.16
C THR A 316 -1.87 12.90 3.23
N LEU A 317 -2.64 13.47 2.30
CA LEU A 317 -2.14 14.48 1.36
C LEU A 317 -1.59 15.72 2.09
N LYS A 318 -2.25 16.13 3.19
CA LYS A 318 -1.77 17.23 4.04
C LYS A 318 -0.43 16.88 4.71
N GLN A 319 -0.32 15.72 5.33
CA GLN A 319 0.91 15.24 5.95
C GLN A 319 2.07 15.15 4.95
N LEU A 320 1.79 14.64 3.75
CA LEU A 320 2.76 14.58 2.65
C LEU A 320 3.16 15.99 2.20
N GLY A 321 2.22 16.91 2.08
CA GLY A 321 2.50 18.31 1.74
C GLY A 321 3.40 19.00 2.75
N ASP A 322 3.19 18.74 4.05
CA ASP A 322 4.03 19.29 5.13
C ASP A 322 5.44 18.66 5.13
N ALA A 323 5.57 17.37 4.79
CA ALA A 323 6.87 16.68 4.70
C ALA A 323 7.73 17.12 3.51
N LEU A 324 7.14 17.74 2.49
CA LEU A 324 7.80 18.23 1.28
C LEU A 324 8.16 19.73 1.33
N ARG A 325 7.88 20.42 2.43
CA ARG A 325 8.33 21.80 2.68
C ARG A 325 9.72 21.78 3.30
#